data_AF-A0A554L959-F1
#
_entry.id   AF-A0A554L959-F1
#
_cell.length_a   1.000
_cell.length_b   1.000
_cell.length_c   1.000
_cell.angle_alpha   90.00
_cell.angle_beta   90.00
_cell.angle_gamma   90.00
#
_symmetry.space_group_name_H-M   'P 1'
#
loop_
_entity.id
_entity.type
_entity.pdbx_description
1 polymer ?
#
loop_
_entity_poly.entity_id
_entity_poly.type
_entity_poly.pdbx_seq_one_letter_code
_entity_poly.pdbx_strand_id
1 'polypeptide(L)'
;MSENGESGSIPKTTPPFIREFSKVNSKDDRLALAQELRAKRAEYFERKSSLTQKSSEVAINIEQTGEQKKAALENLGNTLEAINSLPSRWYDKVLNLYRIVKLNAQKGTESRVASELQKAEESLNEEESKIEKELKIPGKDLELGEARRMLAGFYERQTKLWQEAPIDPKDLEYLHESYLSKLNLDQYITLLKKFPSRFLTHVTRQGIRDHISHHAVHHGDFIDGFVDILKAGKLDSVVSQIFRNGLKDEAVAEFLGLERYKKYEEESLKRQYADEQMMGVYIRNMGTEPAMQFVKKKVRDETLSSVIQNPNSPRIFRDKSSIHFAFDWVADCYYGGESGNEIFFALPAVYAASELGLTSGISREKETYENFSRVEADGWNDVWVNGVKNGININTAIVFIPANTQVDRNTGSQYELDENLKPVENSELINEVVKLMRRPDIVDYAKKSLLAHTADYEKVSDLEELTGLKSDLLYIVARNLSTVRFLDELESRDPSIDPGGGKQNYINNGGAYNEVRKMLSQGGYNFKLSSDTISSKDYWEDFFAKNPNLKPTKIVYYRGSPERALDEFYKNNGLGTGDAGKFSNVEKGKLNDQEINDDYKRFMDIAKGVIERYFADN
;
A
#
# COMPACT_ATOMS: atom_id res chain seq x y z
N MET A 1 9.53 -44.11 18.97
CA MET A 1 8.50 -43.06 18.97
C MET A 1 9.22 -41.72 19.05
N SER A 2 8.97 -40.90 18.01
CA SER A 2 9.51 -39.57 17.67
C SER A 2 10.60 -38.94 18.57
N GLU A 3 11.83 -38.98 18.08
CA GLU A 3 12.85 -37.95 18.34
C GLU A 3 12.41 -36.65 17.64
N ASN A 4 11.90 -35.69 18.41
CA ASN A 4 11.79 -34.32 17.95
C ASN A 4 13.18 -33.69 18.02
N GLY A 5 13.93 -33.83 16.94
CA GLY A 5 15.14 -33.06 16.70
C GLY A 5 14.80 -31.57 16.63
N GLU A 6 15.19 -30.82 17.65
CA GLU A 6 15.44 -29.38 17.55
C GLU A 6 16.64 -29.18 16.60
N SER A 7 16.41 -29.39 15.31
CA SER A 7 17.24 -28.81 14.27
C SER A 7 17.16 -27.30 14.46
N GLY A 8 18.27 -26.71 14.91
CA GLY A 8 18.39 -25.27 15.09
C GLY A 8 17.90 -24.56 13.85
N SER A 9 16.69 -24.00 13.95
CA SER A 9 16.01 -23.38 12.83
C SER A 9 16.92 -22.30 12.25
N ILE A 10 17.19 -22.41 10.95
CA ILE A 10 17.74 -21.33 10.13
C ILE A 10 16.96 -20.06 10.49
N PRO A 11 17.59 -18.87 10.62
CA PRO A 11 16.84 -17.65 10.85
C PRO A 11 15.69 -17.61 9.86
N LYS A 12 14.44 -17.52 10.37
CA LYS A 12 13.23 -17.50 9.53
C LYS A 12 13.27 -16.37 8.48
N THR A 13 14.25 -15.48 8.56
CA THR A 13 14.49 -14.30 7.74
C THR A 13 15.34 -14.56 6.48
N THR A 14 16.26 -15.52 6.44
CA THR A 14 17.17 -15.67 5.27
C THR A 14 16.41 -16.14 4.03
N PRO A 15 16.42 -15.40 2.91
CA PRO A 15 15.67 -15.76 1.71
C PRO A 15 16.13 -17.10 1.11
N PRO A 16 15.23 -17.91 0.51
CA PRO A 16 15.59 -19.21 -0.05
C PRO A 16 16.66 -19.12 -1.16
N PHE A 17 16.59 -18.10 -2.02
CA PHE A 17 17.57 -17.89 -3.10
C PHE A 17 19.00 -17.66 -2.58
N ILE A 18 19.17 -16.99 -1.43
CA ILE A 18 20.49 -16.84 -0.77
C ILE A 18 21.00 -18.20 -0.26
N ARG A 19 20.09 -19.05 0.25
CA ARG A 19 20.46 -20.39 0.72
C ARG A 19 20.91 -21.25 -0.45
N GLU A 20 20.23 -21.23 -1.58
CA GLU A 20 20.64 -21.97 -2.78
C GLU A 20 21.94 -21.43 -3.36
N PHE A 21 22.07 -20.10 -3.47
CA PHE A 21 23.32 -19.45 -3.91
C PHE A 21 24.52 -19.90 -3.08
N SER A 22 24.40 -19.87 -1.75
CA SER A 22 25.50 -20.27 -0.85
C SER A 22 25.83 -21.77 -0.90
N LYS A 23 24.89 -22.66 -1.29
CA LYS A 23 25.19 -24.09 -1.48
C LYS A 23 26.15 -24.30 -2.65
N VAL A 24 25.99 -23.50 -3.70
CA VAL A 24 26.74 -23.63 -4.95
C VAL A 24 28.05 -22.84 -4.87
N ASN A 25 27.99 -21.59 -4.42
CA ASN A 25 29.10 -20.63 -4.54
C ASN A 25 29.97 -20.49 -3.28
N SER A 26 29.56 -21.07 -2.14
CA SER A 26 30.29 -20.96 -0.88
C SER A 26 30.22 -22.26 -0.08
N LYS A 27 30.37 -23.39 -0.78
CA LYS A 27 30.27 -24.74 -0.19
C LYS A 27 31.28 -24.97 0.93
N ASP A 28 32.53 -24.57 0.72
CA ASP A 28 33.61 -24.77 1.69
C ASP A 28 33.42 -23.86 2.91
N ASP A 29 33.07 -22.59 2.70
CA ASP A 29 32.73 -21.66 3.79
C ASP A 29 31.53 -22.16 4.61
N ARG A 30 30.51 -22.76 3.96
CA ARG A 30 29.38 -23.38 4.67
C ARG A 30 29.82 -24.57 5.51
N LEU A 31 30.74 -25.38 5.00
CA LEU A 31 31.24 -26.55 5.74
C LEU A 31 32.05 -26.10 6.96
N ALA A 32 32.94 -25.11 6.79
CA ALA A 32 33.72 -24.52 7.87
C ALA A 32 32.80 -23.92 8.95
N LEU A 33 31.82 -23.10 8.56
CA LEU A 33 30.85 -22.54 9.49
C LEU A 33 30.05 -23.63 10.21
N ALA A 34 29.62 -24.69 9.50
CA ALA A 34 28.87 -25.78 10.11
C ALA A 34 29.70 -26.53 11.16
N GLN A 35 31.00 -26.69 10.95
CA GLN A 35 31.93 -27.27 11.93
C GLN A 35 32.06 -26.36 13.16
N GLU A 36 32.27 -25.06 12.95
CA GLU A 36 32.42 -24.07 14.01
C GLU A 36 31.14 -23.95 14.86
N LEU A 37 29.96 -23.94 14.21
CA LEU A 37 28.67 -23.94 14.89
C LEU A 37 28.43 -25.20 15.71
N ARG A 38 28.90 -26.37 15.24
CA ARG A 38 28.80 -27.62 16.01
C ARG A 38 29.71 -27.57 17.24
N ALA A 39 30.93 -27.06 17.11
CA ALA A 39 31.83 -26.88 18.23
C ALA A 39 31.24 -25.96 19.30
N LYS A 40 30.77 -24.76 18.91
CA LYS A 40 30.14 -23.80 19.83
C LYS A 40 28.89 -24.34 20.53
N ARG A 41 28.09 -25.16 19.82
CA ARG A 41 26.93 -25.83 20.43
C ARG A 41 27.35 -26.93 21.41
N ALA A 42 28.36 -27.72 21.06
CA ALA A 42 28.88 -28.75 21.94
C ALA A 42 29.40 -28.14 23.25
N GLU A 43 30.20 -27.07 23.17
CA GLU A 43 30.68 -26.30 24.33
C GLU A 43 29.51 -25.85 25.22
N TYR A 44 28.47 -25.25 24.63
CA TYR A 44 27.29 -24.80 25.36
C TYR A 44 26.57 -25.95 26.09
N PHE A 45 26.32 -27.07 25.41
CA PHE A 45 25.58 -28.19 25.99
C PHE A 45 26.40 -28.94 27.03
N GLU A 46 27.72 -29.06 26.86
CA GLU A 46 28.61 -29.62 27.86
C GLU A 46 28.61 -28.76 29.14
N ARG A 47 28.72 -27.44 28.97
CA ARG A 47 28.63 -26.49 30.10
C ARG A 47 27.28 -26.55 30.80
N LYS A 48 26.18 -26.61 30.05
CA LYS A 48 24.82 -26.76 30.59
C LYS A 48 24.65 -28.09 31.34
N SER A 49 25.19 -29.18 30.82
CA SER A 49 25.17 -30.49 31.47
C SER A 49 25.94 -30.47 32.79
N SER A 50 27.16 -29.90 32.79
CA SER A 50 27.98 -29.73 34.00
C SER A 50 27.28 -28.89 35.07
N LEU A 51 26.64 -27.78 34.67
CA LEU A 51 25.83 -26.94 35.57
C LEU A 51 24.64 -27.72 36.15
N THR A 52 23.95 -28.50 35.32
CA THR A 52 22.81 -29.33 35.77
C THR A 52 23.27 -30.39 36.76
N GLN A 53 24.40 -31.06 36.49
CA GLN A 53 24.98 -32.05 37.39
C GLN A 53 25.37 -31.43 38.73
N LYS A 54 26.07 -30.28 38.73
CA LYS A 54 26.40 -29.54 39.96
C LYS A 54 25.15 -29.16 40.75
N SER A 55 24.09 -28.71 40.08
CA SER A 55 22.82 -28.38 40.76
C SER A 55 22.16 -29.58 41.43
N SER A 56 22.23 -30.76 40.80
CA SER A 56 21.72 -32.02 41.35
C SER A 56 22.57 -32.52 42.53
N GLU A 57 23.90 -32.43 42.43
CA GLU A 57 24.82 -32.79 43.52
C GLU A 57 24.58 -31.93 44.77
N VAL A 58 24.38 -30.63 44.59
CA VAL A 58 24.01 -29.72 45.69
C VAL A 58 22.67 -30.11 46.29
N ALA A 59 21.65 -30.38 45.47
CA ALA A 59 20.34 -30.78 45.98
C ALA A 59 20.42 -32.06 46.84
N ILE A 60 21.22 -33.04 46.42
CA ILE A 60 21.48 -34.27 47.19
C ILE A 60 22.22 -33.96 48.50
N ASN A 61 23.25 -33.12 48.48
CA ASN A 61 23.97 -32.73 49.70
C ASN A 61 23.06 -32.01 50.70
N ILE A 62 22.17 -31.15 50.21
CA ILE A 62 21.15 -30.48 51.05
C ILE A 62 20.18 -31.49 51.65
N GLU A 63 19.69 -32.45 50.86
CA GLU A 63 18.79 -33.51 51.32
C GLU A 63 19.43 -34.38 52.40
N GLN A 64 20.66 -34.86 52.17
CA GLN A 64 21.42 -35.67 53.13
C GLN A 64 21.70 -34.91 54.43
N THR A 65 22.09 -33.62 54.33
CA THR A 65 22.31 -32.77 55.50
C THR A 65 21.00 -32.54 56.27
N GLY A 66 19.88 -32.39 55.55
CA GLY A 66 18.54 -32.29 56.12
C GLY A 66 18.11 -33.54 56.86
N GLU A 67 18.35 -34.73 56.29
CA GLU A 67 18.06 -36.02 56.93
C GLU A 67 18.91 -36.27 58.18
N GLN A 68 20.21 -35.96 58.13
CA GLN A 68 21.09 -36.05 59.30
C GLN A 68 20.62 -35.15 60.45
N LYS A 69 20.19 -33.93 60.13
CA LYS A 69 19.62 -33.00 61.12
C LYS A 69 18.24 -33.42 61.61
N LYS A 70 17.40 -34.00 60.75
CA LYS A 70 16.11 -34.59 61.14
C LYS A 70 16.32 -35.74 62.13
N ALA A 71 17.27 -36.64 61.87
CA ALA A 71 17.64 -37.71 62.78
C ALA A 71 18.19 -37.17 64.12
N ALA A 72 18.96 -36.07 64.10
CA ALA A 72 19.42 -35.40 65.31
C ALA A 72 18.27 -34.75 66.12
N LEU A 73 17.23 -34.23 65.44
CA LEU A 73 16.03 -33.67 66.05
C LEU A 73 15.05 -34.74 66.56
N GLU A 74 14.91 -35.87 65.87
CA GLU A 74 14.11 -37.03 66.32
C GLU A 74 14.68 -37.63 67.62
N ASN A 75 16.01 -37.59 67.79
CA ASN A 75 16.68 -37.94 69.05
C ASN A 75 16.44 -36.96 70.21
N LEU A 76 15.80 -35.80 69.97
CA LEU A 76 15.62 -34.72 70.95
C LEU A 76 14.18 -34.60 71.53
N GLY A 77 13.28 -35.52 71.20
CA GLY A 77 12.06 -35.77 72.01
C GLY A 77 10.72 -35.52 71.30
N ASN A 78 9.96 -36.62 71.18
CA ASN A 78 8.51 -36.79 70.93
C ASN A 78 7.74 -35.59 70.33
N THR A 79 7.67 -35.51 69.01
CA THR A 79 6.51 -34.95 68.28
C THR A 79 6.41 -35.55 66.88
N LEU A 80 6.42 -36.89 66.80
CA LEU A 80 6.39 -37.63 65.53
C LEU A 80 5.02 -37.58 64.82
N GLU A 81 3.94 -37.28 65.54
CA GLU A 81 2.58 -37.29 64.98
C GLU A 81 2.19 -36.01 64.22
N ALA A 82 2.81 -34.86 64.52
CA ALA A 82 2.51 -33.59 63.83
C ALA A 82 3.21 -33.45 62.46
N ILE A 83 4.29 -34.21 62.23
CA ILE A 83 5.12 -34.14 61.00
C ILE A 83 4.49 -34.97 59.87
N ASN A 84 3.78 -36.04 60.22
CA ASN A 84 3.21 -36.99 59.25
C ASN A 84 1.85 -36.55 58.66
N SER A 85 1.22 -35.49 59.16
CA SER A 85 -0.11 -35.03 58.71
C SER A 85 -0.11 -33.86 57.72
N LEU A 86 1.03 -33.49 57.11
CA LEU A 86 1.15 -32.28 56.25
C LEU A 86 1.52 -32.57 54.78
N PRO A 87 1.07 -31.72 53.82
CA PRO A 87 1.17 -31.97 52.38
C PRO A 87 2.60 -32.01 51.81
N SER A 88 2.72 -32.57 50.61
CA SER A 88 3.88 -33.27 50.02
C SER A 88 5.09 -32.46 49.53
N ARG A 89 5.31 -31.21 49.93
CA ARG A 89 6.53 -30.45 49.53
C ARG A 89 7.50 -30.25 50.69
N TRP A 90 8.76 -30.66 50.48
CA TRP A 90 9.75 -30.78 51.56
C TRP A 90 10.27 -29.43 52.10
N TYR A 91 10.34 -28.38 51.26
CA TYR A 91 10.74 -27.04 51.69
C TYR A 91 9.72 -26.41 52.65
N ASP A 92 8.42 -26.66 52.43
CA ASP A 92 7.35 -26.24 53.35
C ASP A 92 7.43 -26.99 54.68
N LYS A 93 7.96 -28.23 54.68
CA LYS A 93 8.19 -29.00 55.92
C LYS A 93 9.31 -28.39 56.76
N VAL A 94 10.40 -27.94 56.14
CA VAL A 94 11.55 -27.31 56.83
C VAL A 94 11.18 -25.94 57.41
N LEU A 95 10.47 -25.10 56.65
CA LEU A 95 9.97 -23.80 57.12
C LEU A 95 8.95 -23.93 58.26
N ASN A 96 8.10 -24.96 58.24
CA ASN A 96 7.16 -25.22 59.32
C ASN A 96 7.83 -25.87 60.54
N LEU A 97 8.84 -26.73 60.36
CA LEU A 97 9.69 -27.22 61.45
C LEU A 97 10.39 -26.05 62.17
N TYR A 98 10.90 -25.08 61.40
CA TYR A 98 11.49 -23.84 61.92
C TYR A 98 10.49 -23.01 62.73
N ARG A 99 9.23 -22.88 62.28
CA ARG A 99 8.18 -22.20 63.07
C ARG A 99 7.88 -22.91 64.38
N ILE A 100 7.86 -24.25 64.38
CA ILE A 100 7.63 -25.08 65.57
C ILE A 100 8.84 -24.98 66.53
N VAL A 101 10.07 -25.01 66.01
CA VAL A 101 11.30 -24.83 66.80
C VAL A 101 11.41 -23.42 67.37
N LYS A 102 11.00 -22.37 66.63
CA LYS A 102 10.94 -20.99 67.11
C LYS A 102 9.88 -20.80 68.21
N LEU A 103 8.73 -21.47 68.10
CA LEU A 103 7.69 -21.53 69.14
C LEU A 103 8.15 -22.30 70.40
N ASN A 104 9.01 -23.33 70.22
CA ASN A 104 9.60 -24.08 71.34
C ASN A 104 10.83 -23.39 71.95
N ALA A 105 11.58 -22.58 71.19
CA ALA A 105 12.67 -21.75 71.71
C ALA A 105 12.16 -20.66 72.68
N GLN A 106 10.91 -20.20 72.51
CA GLN A 106 10.22 -19.35 73.52
C GLN A 106 9.96 -20.08 74.85
N LYS A 107 10.08 -21.42 74.90
CA LYS A 107 9.92 -22.25 76.11
C LYS A 107 11.24 -22.66 76.78
N GLY A 108 12.38 -22.11 76.36
CA GLY A 108 13.60 -22.11 77.17
C GLY A 108 14.53 -23.33 77.06
N THR A 109 14.35 -24.23 76.09
CA THR A 109 15.27 -25.35 75.88
C THR A 109 16.40 -25.02 74.90
N GLU A 110 17.57 -24.79 75.49
CA GLU A 110 18.94 -25.01 74.98
C GLU A 110 19.47 -24.17 73.80
N SER A 111 20.10 -23.06 74.20
CA SER A 111 20.95 -22.12 73.44
C SER A 111 22.00 -22.75 72.51
N ARG A 112 22.36 -24.04 72.66
CA ARG A 112 23.39 -24.69 71.85
C ARG A 112 22.85 -25.23 70.53
N VAL A 113 21.61 -25.75 70.52
CA VAL A 113 20.95 -26.24 69.30
C VAL A 113 20.61 -25.09 68.37
N ALA A 114 20.16 -23.95 68.92
CA ALA A 114 19.90 -22.74 68.14
C ALA A 114 21.18 -22.17 67.48
N SER A 115 22.32 -22.21 68.17
CA SER A 115 23.60 -21.73 67.64
C SER A 115 24.16 -22.61 66.51
N GLU A 116 24.07 -23.94 66.65
CA GLU A 116 24.50 -24.89 65.60
C GLU A 116 23.59 -24.82 64.37
N LEU A 117 22.28 -24.62 64.56
CA LEU A 117 21.33 -24.41 63.47
C LEU A 117 21.58 -23.10 62.72
N GLN A 118 21.89 -22.02 63.44
CA GLN A 118 22.20 -20.72 62.83
C GLN A 118 23.49 -20.77 61.98
N LYS A 119 24.55 -21.41 62.48
CA LYS A 119 25.80 -21.60 61.69
C LYS A 119 25.57 -22.40 60.42
N ALA A 120 24.70 -23.39 60.49
CA ALA A 120 24.40 -24.22 59.34
C ALA A 120 23.45 -23.53 58.34
N GLU A 121 22.61 -22.61 58.79
CA GLU A 121 21.82 -21.70 57.95
C GLU A 121 22.72 -20.71 57.21
N GLU A 122 23.73 -20.15 57.89
CA GLU A 122 24.73 -19.27 57.26
C GLU A 122 25.55 -19.99 56.19
N SER A 123 26.01 -21.22 56.46
CA SER A 123 26.72 -22.05 55.47
C SER A 123 25.87 -22.41 54.25
N LEU A 124 24.58 -22.73 54.47
CA LEU A 124 23.65 -23.03 53.38
C LEU A 124 23.32 -21.79 52.56
N ASN A 125 23.09 -20.64 53.20
CA ASN A 125 22.86 -19.37 52.51
C ASN A 125 24.10 -18.90 51.74
N GLU A 126 25.32 -19.16 52.23
CA GLU A 126 26.56 -18.87 51.50
C GLU A 126 26.74 -19.78 50.27
N GLU A 127 26.46 -21.08 50.38
CA GLU A 127 26.47 -22.00 49.24
C GLU A 127 25.36 -21.64 48.24
N GLU A 128 24.15 -21.37 48.71
CA GLU A 128 23.03 -20.93 47.88
C GLU A 128 23.34 -19.60 47.19
N SER A 129 23.99 -18.64 47.87
CA SER A 129 24.43 -17.38 47.25
C SER A 129 25.58 -17.55 46.25
N LYS A 130 26.51 -18.49 46.49
CA LYS A 130 27.56 -18.87 45.52
C LYS A 130 26.95 -19.50 44.27
N ILE A 131 26.02 -20.42 44.47
CA ILE A 131 25.31 -21.11 43.40
C ILE A 131 24.39 -20.16 42.68
N GLU A 132 23.70 -19.25 43.36
CA GLU A 132 22.88 -18.22 42.74
C GLU A 132 23.75 -17.17 42.01
N LYS A 133 25.00 -16.93 42.42
CA LYS A 133 25.98 -16.14 41.64
C LYS A 133 26.53 -16.90 40.43
N GLU A 134 26.73 -18.21 40.52
CA GLU A 134 27.13 -19.08 39.40
C GLU A 134 25.97 -19.37 38.42
N LEU A 135 24.72 -19.43 38.93
CA LEU A 135 23.45 -19.59 38.22
C LEU A 135 22.81 -18.26 37.81
N LYS A 136 23.26 -17.12 38.33
CA LYS A 136 23.08 -15.79 37.72
C LYS A 136 23.92 -15.77 36.45
N ILE A 137 23.48 -16.60 35.51
CA ILE A 137 23.72 -16.50 34.09
C ILE A 137 23.53 -15.02 33.76
N PRO A 138 24.57 -14.30 33.34
CA PRO A 138 24.40 -12.98 32.76
C PRO A 138 23.57 -13.19 31.48
N GLY A 139 22.25 -13.04 31.59
CA GLY A 139 21.31 -13.04 30.48
C GLY A 139 21.12 -14.39 29.76
N LYS A 140 19.87 -14.66 29.36
CA LYS A 140 19.61 -15.49 28.17
C LYS A 140 20.60 -15.12 27.05
N ASP A 141 21.07 -16.10 26.29
CA ASP A 141 21.60 -15.94 24.92
C ASP A 141 23.07 -15.51 24.66
N LEU A 142 24.08 -15.62 25.55
CA LEU A 142 25.45 -15.21 25.15
C LEU A 142 26.16 -16.16 24.14
N GLU A 143 26.22 -17.48 24.39
CA GLU A 143 26.90 -18.46 23.52
C GLU A 143 26.02 -18.94 22.35
N LEU A 144 24.73 -19.22 22.60
CA LEU A 144 23.74 -19.37 21.53
C LEU A 144 23.60 -18.08 20.71
N GLY A 145 23.82 -16.91 21.32
CA GLY A 145 23.90 -15.63 20.63
C GLY A 145 25.13 -15.51 19.74
N GLU A 146 26.29 -16.03 20.15
CA GLU A 146 27.48 -16.11 19.30
C GLU A 146 27.21 -16.97 18.07
N ALA A 147 26.68 -18.18 18.25
CA ALA A 147 26.29 -19.05 17.14
C ALA A 147 25.24 -18.40 16.22
N ARG A 148 24.27 -17.66 16.77
CA ARG A 148 23.29 -16.88 15.99
C ARG A 148 23.96 -15.75 15.22
N ARG A 149 24.89 -15.00 15.84
CA ARG A 149 25.66 -13.91 15.20
C ARG A 149 26.55 -14.43 14.07
N MET A 150 27.23 -15.56 14.27
CA MET A 150 28.05 -16.19 13.24
C MET A 150 27.21 -16.59 12.02
N LEU A 151 26.05 -17.21 12.26
CA LEU A 151 25.13 -17.60 11.20
C LEU A 151 24.54 -16.38 10.46
N ALA A 152 24.16 -15.34 11.21
CA ALA A 152 23.67 -14.09 10.63
C ALA A 152 24.75 -13.41 9.77
N GLY A 153 25.96 -13.23 10.30
CA GLY A 153 27.08 -12.62 9.59
C GLY A 153 27.51 -13.42 8.37
N PHE A 154 27.42 -14.75 8.40
CA PHE A 154 27.62 -15.57 7.20
C PHE A 154 26.59 -15.23 6.13
N TYR A 155 25.30 -15.26 6.44
CA TYR A 155 24.27 -15.00 5.44
C TYR A 155 24.24 -13.55 4.98
N GLU A 156 24.65 -12.59 5.80
CA GLU A 156 24.87 -11.20 5.40
C GLU A 156 25.95 -11.09 4.30
N ARG A 157 27.09 -11.78 4.48
CA ARG A 157 28.13 -11.86 3.44
C ARG A 157 27.62 -12.55 2.17
N GLN A 158 26.88 -13.64 2.32
CA GLN A 158 26.29 -14.35 1.17
C GLN A 158 25.29 -13.50 0.40
N THR A 159 24.48 -12.69 1.10
CA THR A 159 23.57 -11.73 0.47
C THR A 159 24.33 -10.71 -0.35
N LYS A 160 25.43 -10.14 0.20
CA LYS A 160 26.26 -9.19 -0.53
C LYS A 160 26.90 -9.83 -1.78
N LEU A 161 27.48 -11.02 -1.64
CA LEU A 161 28.05 -11.77 -2.78
C LEU A 161 27.00 -12.05 -3.87
N TRP A 162 25.78 -12.44 -3.48
CA TRP A 162 24.71 -12.70 -4.42
C TRP A 162 24.24 -11.45 -5.16
N GLN A 163 24.17 -10.29 -4.47
CA GLN A 163 23.82 -8.99 -5.06
C GLN A 163 24.88 -8.48 -6.03
N GLU A 164 26.16 -8.68 -5.71
CA GLU A 164 27.29 -8.23 -6.53
C GLU A 164 27.59 -9.18 -7.71
N ALA A 165 27.15 -10.44 -7.63
CA ALA A 165 27.32 -11.40 -8.72
C ALA A 165 26.56 -10.96 -9.99
N PRO A 166 27.12 -11.23 -11.18
CA PRO A 166 26.41 -11.04 -12.45
C PRO A 166 25.03 -11.72 -12.44
N ILE A 167 24.09 -11.18 -13.20
CA ILE A 167 22.77 -11.79 -13.38
C ILE A 167 22.93 -13.04 -14.25
N ASP A 168 22.61 -14.20 -13.68
CA ASP A 168 22.48 -15.48 -14.41
C ASP A 168 21.05 -15.58 -14.95
N PRO A 169 20.83 -16.08 -16.18
CA PRO A 169 19.48 -16.38 -16.68
C PRO A 169 18.59 -17.19 -15.72
N LYS A 170 19.18 -18.05 -14.86
CA LYS A 170 18.47 -18.78 -13.81
C LYS A 170 17.97 -17.90 -12.67
N ASP A 171 18.60 -16.75 -12.42
CA ASP A 171 18.12 -15.81 -11.40
C ASP A 171 16.72 -15.26 -11.74
N LEU A 172 16.36 -15.24 -13.03
CA LEU A 172 15.02 -14.87 -13.49
C LEU A 172 13.94 -15.83 -13.00
N GLU A 173 14.29 -17.08 -12.63
CA GLU A 173 13.32 -18.02 -12.06
C GLU A 173 12.76 -17.53 -10.72
N TYR A 174 13.53 -16.72 -9.98
CA TYR A 174 13.07 -16.09 -8.74
C TYR A 174 12.11 -14.93 -8.97
N LEU A 175 11.97 -14.46 -10.22
CA LEU A 175 10.99 -13.45 -10.61
C LEU A 175 9.64 -14.07 -11.01
N HIS A 176 9.51 -15.38 -11.14
CA HIS A 176 8.20 -15.99 -11.43
C HIS A 176 7.16 -15.65 -10.35
N GLU A 177 5.90 -15.48 -10.76
CA GLU A 177 4.77 -15.17 -9.87
C GLU A 177 4.70 -16.14 -8.67
N SER A 178 4.87 -17.44 -8.95
CA SER A 178 4.79 -18.51 -7.95
C SER A 178 5.85 -18.42 -6.85
N TYR A 179 6.92 -17.66 -7.08
CA TYR A 179 7.97 -17.36 -6.13
C TYR A 179 7.75 -15.98 -5.47
N LEU A 180 7.60 -14.92 -6.26
CA LEU A 180 7.44 -13.55 -5.78
C LEU A 180 6.27 -13.38 -4.80
N SER A 181 5.14 -14.03 -5.10
CA SER A 181 3.93 -13.98 -4.27
C SER A 181 4.12 -14.51 -2.85
N LYS A 182 5.14 -15.35 -2.61
CA LYS A 182 5.42 -15.98 -1.31
C LYS A 182 6.44 -15.21 -0.48
N LEU A 183 7.16 -14.26 -1.07
CA LEU A 183 8.17 -13.49 -0.36
C LEU A 183 7.50 -12.49 0.58
N ASN A 184 8.07 -12.32 1.77
CA ASN A 184 7.77 -11.13 2.58
C ASN A 184 8.52 -9.90 2.03
N LEU A 185 8.20 -8.72 2.57
CA LEU A 185 8.77 -7.45 2.09
C LEU A 185 10.31 -7.42 2.11
N ASP A 186 10.95 -7.86 3.20
CA ASP A 186 12.42 -7.84 3.33
C ASP A 186 13.12 -8.78 2.33
N GLN A 187 12.56 -9.99 2.15
CA GLN A 187 13.07 -10.96 1.19
C GLN A 187 12.91 -10.46 -0.24
N TYR A 188 11.78 -9.79 -0.51
CA TYR A 188 11.48 -9.19 -1.80
C TYR A 188 12.42 -8.03 -2.13
N ILE A 189 12.64 -7.10 -1.19
CA ILE A 189 13.63 -6.02 -1.33
C ILE A 189 15.02 -6.60 -1.54
N THR A 190 15.39 -7.64 -0.78
CA THR A 190 16.68 -8.32 -0.95
C THR A 190 16.82 -8.87 -2.36
N LEU A 191 15.77 -9.47 -2.93
CA LEU A 191 15.76 -9.97 -4.30
C LEU A 191 15.92 -8.84 -5.32
N LEU A 192 15.20 -7.73 -5.14
CA LEU A 192 15.24 -6.62 -6.09
C LEU A 192 16.61 -5.95 -6.21
N LYS A 193 17.43 -5.96 -5.15
CA LYS A 193 18.79 -5.38 -5.15
C LYS A 193 19.74 -5.99 -6.18
N LYS A 194 19.50 -7.20 -6.68
CA LYS A 194 20.30 -7.80 -7.76
C LYS A 194 19.89 -7.32 -9.14
N PHE A 195 18.64 -6.91 -9.30
CA PHE A 195 18.06 -6.50 -10.58
C PHE A 195 17.98 -4.98 -10.68
N PRO A 196 17.75 -4.43 -11.90
CA PRO A 196 17.39 -3.03 -12.05
C PRO A 196 16.12 -2.74 -11.24
N SER A 197 16.25 -1.94 -10.18
CA SER A 197 15.14 -1.63 -9.29
C SER A 197 14.33 -0.47 -9.88
N ARG A 198 13.44 -0.77 -10.82
CA ARG A 198 12.46 0.15 -11.44
C ARG A 198 11.07 -0.43 -11.23
N PHE A 199 10.04 0.42 -11.10
CA PHE A 199 8.67 -0.03 -10.80
C PHE A 199 7.66 0.43 -11.86
N LEU A 200 6.74 -0.46 -12.19
CA LEU A 200 5.45 -0.13 -12.77
C LEU A 200 4.46 0.12 -11.64
N THR A 201 3.81 1.27 -11.63
CA THR A 201 2.86 1.62 -10.58
C THR A 201 1.42 1.57 -11.09
N HIS A 202 0.49 1.17 -10.23
CA HIS A 202 -0.94 1.21 -10.50
C HIS A 202 -1.65 1.79 -9.29
N VAL A 203 -2.15 3.02 -9.41
CA VAL A 203 -2.93 3.68 -8.37
C VAL A 203 -4.40 3.25 -8.45
N THR A 204 -5.01 2.99 -7.30
CA THR A 204 -6.41 2.57 -7.21
C THR A 204 -7.34 3.77 -7.08
N ARG A 205 -8.59 3.55 -7.47
CA ARG A 205 -9.71 4.44 -7.13
C ARG A 205 -10.38 3.92 -5.87
N GLN A 206 -9.85 4.28 -4.72
CA GLN A 206 -10.48 4.04 -3.42
C GLN A 206 -11.11 5.35 -2.91
N GLY A 207 -12.36 5.27 -2.49
CA GLY A 207 -13.13 6.42 -2.01
C GLY A 207 -13.73 7.26 -3.15
N ILE A 208 -13.96 8.53 -2.90
CA ILE A 208 -14.46 9.51 -3.86
C ILE A 208 -13.41 9.87 -4.90
N ARG A 209 -13.75 9.77 -6.18
CA ARG A 209 -12.89 10.30 -7.25
C ARG A 209 -12.95 11.84 -7.27
N ASP A 210 -11.95 12.49 -6.67
CA ASP A 210 -11.89 13.96 -6.51
C ASP A 210 -10.90 14.68 -7.44
N HIS A 211 -10.18 13.90 -8.25
CA HIS A 211 -9.25 14.43 -9.25
C HIS A 211 -9.99 14.88 -10.52
N ILE A 212 -9.70 16.10 -10.95
CA ILE A 212 -10.21 16.67 -12.21
C ILE A 212 -9.07 16.65 -13.22
N SER A 213 -9.12 15.70 -14.16
CA SER A 213 -8.16 15.57 -15.25
C SER A 213 -8.85 15.21 -16.57
N HIS A 214 -8.07 15.03 -17.64
CA HIS A 214 -8.57 14.47 -18.89
C HIS A 214 -9.09 13.01 -18.74
N HIS A 215 -8.84 12.39 -17.58
CA HIS A 215 -9.39 11.10 -17.15
C HIS A 215 -10.37 11.23 -15.96
N ALA A 216 -11.19 12.30 -15.92
CA ALA A 216 -12.18 12.56 -14.87
C ALA A 216 -13.47 11.69 -14.93
N VAL A 217 -13.44 10.53 -15.61
CA VAL A 217 -14.58 9.61 -15.59
C VAL A 217 -14.85 9.19 -14.14
N HIS A 218 -16.13 9.16 -13.75
CA HIS A 218 -16.60 8.88 -12.39
C HIS A 218 -16.24 9.95 -11.33
N HIS A 219 -15.91 11.18 -11.74
CA HIS A 219 -15.71 12.27 -10.78
C HIS A 219 -16.92 12.45 -9.86
N GLY A 220 -16.68 12.43 -8.55
CA GLY A 220 -17.71 12.50 -7.50
C GLY A 220 -18.41 11.18 -7.20
N ASP A 221 -18.04 10.07 -7.86
CA ASP A 221 -18.50 8.74 -7.50
C ASP A 221 -17.60 8.14 -6.42
N PHE A 222 -18.22 7.42 -5.49
CA PHE A 222 -17.52 6.53 -4.57
C PHE A 222 -17.16 5.22 -5.27
N ILE A 223 -15.90 4.81 -5.16
CA ILE A 223 -15.36 3.61 -5.78
C ILE A 223 -14.60 2.81 -4.72
N ASP A 224 -14.92 1.53 -4.55
CA ASP A 224 -14.26 0.63 -3.59
C ASP A 224 -13.14 -0.18 -4.24
N GLY A 225 -12.36 0.48 -5.10
CA GLY A 225 -11.48 -0.18 -6.07
C GLY A 225 -10.38 -1.01 -5.43
N PHE A 226 -9.86 -0.59 -4.26
CA PHE A 226 -8.86 -1.40 -3.57
C PHE A 226 -9.48 -2.66 -2.96
N VAL A 227 -10.65 -2.57 -2.33
CA VAL A 227 -11.36 -3.74 -1.79
C VAL A 227 -11.71 -4.74 -2.89
N ASP A 228 -12.15 -4.26 -4.05
CA ASP A 228 -12.45 -5.12 -5.19
C ASP A 228 -11.21 -5.86 -5.72
N ILE A 229 -10.07 -5.16 -5.79
CA ILE A 229 -8.77 -5.78 -6.13
C ILE A 229 -8.37 -6.82 -5.08
N LEU A 230 -8.55 -6.54 -3.79
CA LEU A 230 -8.25 -7.47 -2.69
C LEU A 230 -9.10 -8.75 -2.79
N LYS A 231 -10.42 -8.61 -3.00
CA LYS A 231 -11.34 -9.73 -3.19
C LYS A 231 -10.97 -10.57 -4.42
N ALA A 232 -10.55 -9.91 -5.51
CA ALA A 232 -10.09 -10.56 -6.72
C ALA A 232 -8.74 -11.28 -6.55
N GLY A 233 -7.91 -10.82 -5.61
CA GLY A 233 -6.54 -11.29 -5.39
C GLY A 233 -5.57 -10.94 -6.52
N LYS A 234 -6.00 -10.10 -7.47
CA LYS A 234 -5.23 -9.77 -8.67
C LYS A 234 -5.63 -8.42 -9.25
N LEU A 235 -4.65 -7.74 -9.86
CA LEU A 235 -4.88 -6.60 -10.74
C LEU A 235 -5.41 -7.13 -12.07
N ASP A 236 -6.52 -6.59 -12.55
CA ASP A 236 -7.17 -7.03 -13.78
C ASP A 236 -7.59 -5.86 -14.65
N SER A 237 -7.65 -6.12 -15.95
CA SER A 237 -8.31 -5.20 -16.87
C SER A 237 -9.83 -5.25 -16.71
N VAL A 238 -10.49 -4.19 -17.18
CA VAL A 238 -11.96 -4.10 -17.17
C VAL A 238 -12.58 -5.29 -17.90
N VAL A 239 -12.00 -5.71 -19.04
CA VAL A 239 -12.47 -6.89 -19.79
C VAL A 239 -12.36 -8.18 -18.98
N SER A 240 -11.25 -8.39 -18.27
CA SER A 240 -11.07 -9.59 -17.44
C SER A 240 -12.01 -9.61 -16.24
N GLN A 241 -12.40 -8.46 -15.70
CA GLN A 241 -13.43 -8.35 -14.66
C GLN A 241 -14.82 -8.74 -15.22
N ILE A 242 -15.19 -8.22 -16.40
CA ILE A 242 -16.43 -8.55 -17.10
C ILE A 242 -16.57 -10.06 -17.31
N PHE A 243 -15.51 -10.71 -17.82
CA PHE A 243 -15.54 -12.15 -18.07
C PHE A 243 -15.68 -12.99 -16.79
N ARG A 244 -15.05 -12.59 -15.69
CA ARG A 244 -15.10 -13.33 -14.42
C ARG A 244 -16.45 -13.23 -13.72
N ASN A 245 -17.10 -12.08 -13.79
CA ASN A 245 -18.30 -11.82 -13.00
C ASN A 245 -19.59 -12.38 -13.61
N GLY A 246 -19.54 -13.00 -14.80
CA GLY A 246 -20.73 -13.57 -15.44
C GLY A 246 -21.78 -12.51 -15.86
N LEU A 247 -21.51 -11.23 -15.61
CA LEU A 247 -22.26 -10.03 -16.00
C LEU A 247 -21.97 -9.72 -17.47
N LYS A 248 -22.31 -10.68 -18.33
CA LYS A 248 -21.90 -10.70 -19.73
C LYS A 248 -22.58 -9.61 -20.54
N ASP A 249 -23.77 -9.15 -20.15
CA ASP A 249 -24.59 -8.32 -21.01
C ASP A 249 -24.51 -6.84 -20.60
N GLU A 250 -24.81 -6.49 -19.35
CA GLU A 250 -24.76 -5.10 -18.88
C GLU A 250 -23.33 -4.54 -18.92
N ALA A 251 -22.35 -5.32 -18.48
CA ALA A 251 -20.97 -4.86 -18.44
C ALA A 251 -20.34 -4.81 -19.84
N VAL A 252 -20.78 -5.66 -20.78
CA VAL A 252 -20.42 -5.53 -22.19
C VAL A 252 -21.13 -4.33 -22.82
N ALA A 253 -22.39 -4.07 -22.47
CA ALA A 253 -23.12 -2.90 -22.93
C ALA A 253 -22.45 -1.60 -22.45
N GLU A 254 -22.02 -1.55 -21.19
CA GLU A 254 -21.23 -0.45 -20.64
C GLU A 254 -19.86 -0.33 -21.33
N PHE A 255 -19.14 -1.44 -21.49
CA PHE A 255 -17.84 -1.48 -22.17
C PHE A 255 -17.91 -0.90 -23.58
N LEU A 256 -18.97 -1.23 -24.33
CA LEU A 256 -19.23 -0.74 -25.67
C LEU A 256 -19.91 0.63 -25.69
N GLY A 257 -20.37 1.14 -24.53
CA GLY A 257 -21.12 2.37 -24.42
C GLY A 257 -22.49 2.33 -25.10
N LEU A 258 -23.16 1.18 -25.15
CA LEU A 258 -24.42 0.98 -25.88
C LEU A 258 -25.53 1.95 -25.45
N GLU A 259 -25.58 2.32 -24.17
CA GLU A 259 -26.53 3.30 -23.65
C GLU A 259 -26.35 4.69 -24.28
N ARG A 260 -25.11 5.09 -24.58
CA ARG A 260 -24.81 6.33 -25.30
C ARG A 260 -25.40 6.27 -26.70
N TYR A 261 -25.31 5.12 -27.37
CA TYR A 261 -25.89 4.90 -28.69
C TYR A 261 -27.41 4.89 -28.64
N LYS A 262 -28.03 4.28 -27.63
CA LYS A 262 -29.48 4.29 -27.42
C LYS A 262 -30.01 5.72 -27.24
N LYS A 263 -29.36 6.52 -26.37
CA LYS A 263 -29.69 7.94 -26.21
C LYS A 263 -29.44 8.76 -27.47
N TYR A 264 -28.37 8.48 -28.21
CA TYR A 264 -28.15 9.11 -29.52
C TYR A 264 -29.21 8.73 -30.53
N GLU A 265 -29.72 7.49 -30.56
CA GLU A 265 -30.77 7.08 -31.47
C GLU A 265 -32.09 7.80 -31.15
N GLU A 266 -32.46 7.86 -29.86
CA GLU A 266 -33.62 8.61 -29.36
C GLU A 266 -33.49 10.14 -29.55
N GLU A 267 -32.30 10.70 -29.37
CA GLU A 267 -32.01 12.13 -29.59
C GLU A 267 -31.74 12.48 -31.05
N SER A 268 -31.31 11.55 -31.91
CA SER A 268 -30.99 11.80 -33.32
C SER A 268 -32.24 12.20 -34.09
N LEU A 269 -33.40 11.64 -33.73
CA LEU A 269 -34.72 12.06 -34.22
C LEU A 269 -35.05 13.53 -33.85
N LYS A 270 -34.47 14.06 -32.76
CA LYS A 270 -34.59 15.47 -32.36
C LYS A 270 -33.45 16.35 -32.93
N ARG A 271 -32.24 15.81 -33.10
CA ARG A 271 -31.07 16.51 -33.67
C ARG A 271 -31.11 16.63 -35.18
N GLN A 272 -31.82 15.77 -35.90
CA GLN A 272 -32.00 15.92 -37.35
C GLN A 272 -32.57 17.32 -37.69
N TYR A 273 -33.44 17.86 -36.83
CA TYR A 273 -33.95 19.23 -36.91
C TYR A 273 -32.94 20.33 -36.53
N ALA A 274 -32.00 20.06 -35.61
CA ALA A 274 -31.00 21.03 -35.15
C ALA A 274 -29.74 21.06 -36.05
N ASP A 275 -29.34 19.90 -36.58
CA ASP A 275 -28.27 19.77 -37.55
C ASP A 275 -28.65 20.35 -38.91
N GLU A 276 -29.94 20.33 -39.30
CA GLU A 276 -30.44 21.10 -40.45
C GLU A 276 -30.24 22.62 -40.26
N GLN A 277 -30.38 23.14 -39.03
CA GLN A 277 -30.12 24.55 -38.74
C GLN A 277 -28.61 24.88 -38.67
N MET A 278 -27.79 24.01 -38.09
CA MET A 278 -26.33 24.13 -38.08
C MET A 278 -25.71 23.96 -39.47
N MET A 279 -26.33 23.16 -40.35
CA MET A 279 -25.96 23.02 -41.76
C MET A 279 -26.02 24.37 -42.47
N GLY A 280 -27.00 25.22 -42.13
CA GLY A 280 -27.09 26.59 -42.64
C GLY A 280 -25.94 27.51 -42.19
N VAL A 281 -25.28 27.24 -41.06
CA VAL A 281 -24.10 27.98 -40.58
C VAL A 281 -22.82 27.46 -41.24
N TYR A 282 -22.65 26.14 -41.34
CA TYR A 282 -21.47 25.55 -41.98
C TYR A 282 -21.44 25.76 -43.50
N ILE A 283 -22.58 25.65 -44.19
CA ILE A 283 -22.69 25.95 -45.63
C ILE A 283 -22.31 27.41 -45.91
N ARG A 284 -22.73 28.36 -45.03
CA ARG A 284 -22.37 29.79 -45.16
C ARG A 284 -20.88 30.05 -45.02
N ASN A 285 -20.17 29.31 -44.17
CA ASN A 285 -18.76 29.57 -43.86
C ASN A 285 -17.77 28.71 -44.66
N MET A 286 -18.18 27.53 -45.14
CA MET A 286 -17.26 26.52 -45.69
C MET A 286 -17.71 25.95 -47.06
N GLY A 287 -18.89 26.33 -47.55
CA GLY A 287 -19.50 25.74 -48.74
C GLY A 287 -20.10 24.36 -48.49
N THR A 288 -20.92 23.89 -49.43
CA THR A 288 -21.79 22.71 -49.27
C THR A 288 -21.01 21.40 -49.16
N GLU A 289 -19.95 21.22 -49.97
CA GLU A 289 -19.19 19.97 -50.05
C GLU A 289 -18.33 19.70 -48.79
N PRO A 290 -17.57 20.67 -48.25
CA PRO A 290 -16.78 20.46 -47.03
C PRO A 290 -17.64 20.28 -45.78
N ALA A 291 -18.78 20.98 -45.68
CA ALA A 291 -19.74 20.82 -44.60
C ALA A 291 -20.37 19.41 -44.61
N MET A 292 -20.77 18.93 -45.81
CA MET A 292 -21.25 17.57 -46.04
C MET A 292 -20.21 16.51 -45.66
N GLN A 293 -18.94 16.72 -46.00
CA GLN A 293 -17.83 15.82 -45.63
C GLN A 293 -17.60 15.80 -44.10
N PHE A 294 -17.64 16.95 -43.43
CA PHE A 294 -17.48 17.06 -41.98
C PHE A 294 -18.61 16.35 -41.21
N VAL A 295 -19.86 16.57 -41.61
CA VAL A 295 -21.03 15.90 -41.03
C VAL A 295 -20.99 14.40 -41.31
N LYS A 296 -20.68 13.97 -42.54
CA LYS A 296 -20.51 12.53 -42.87
C LYS A 296 -19.39 11.87 -42.07
N LYS A 297 -18.29 12.57 -41.79
CA LYS A 297 -17.19 12.07 -40.95
C LYS A 297 -17.64 11.91 -39.50
N LYS A 298 -18.33 12.90 -38.95
CA LYS A 298 -18.85 12.89 -37.57
C LYS A 298 -19.90 11.79 -37.35
N VAL A 299 -20.78 11.57 -38.33
CA VAL A 299 -21.82 10.52 -38.29
C VAL A 299 -21.23 9.12 -38.54
N ARG A 300 -20.19 8.97 -39.38
CA ARG A 300 -19.52 7.67 -39.60
C ARG A 300 -18.84 7.11 -38.36
N ASP A 301 -18.37 7.97 -37.46
CA ASP A 301 -17.69 7.55 -36.23
C ASP A 301 -18.67 7.17 -35.09
N GLU A 302 -20.00 7.35 -35.27
CA GLU A 302 -20.99 7.30 -34.18
C GLU A 302 -22.19 6.35 -34.41
N THR A 303 -22.18 5.48 -35.43
CA THR A 303 -23.30 4.51 -35.65
C THR A 303 -23.04 3.15 -35.00
N LEU A 304 -24.09 2.42 -34.57
CA LEU A 304 -23.96 1.03 -34.09
C LEU A 304 -23.32 0.12 -35.16
N SER A 305 -23.66 0.35 -36.44
CA SER A 305 -22.99 -0.31 -37.57
C SER A 305 -21.50 0.02 -37.65
N SER A 306 -21.06 1.22 -37.28
CA SER A 306 -19.64 1.56 -37.19
C SER A 306 -18.93 0.82 -36.04
N VAL A 307 -19.58 0.60 -34.89
CA VAL A 307 -19.00 -0.24 -33.80
C VAL A 307 -18.80 -1.68 -34.26
N ILE A 308 -19.74 -2.20 -35.06
CA ILE A 308 -19.68 -3.57 -35.62
C ILE A 308 -18.69 -3.68 -36.79
N GLN A 309 -18.51 -2.62 -37.59
CA GLN A 309 -17.76 -2.62 -38.86
C GLN A 309 -16.39 -1.91 -38.82
N ASN A 310 -16.01 -1.21 -37.74
CA ASN A 310 -14.79 -0.39 -37.72
C ASN A 310 -13.53 -1.22 -37.32
N PRO A 311 -12.57 -1.44 -38.23
CA PRO A 311 -11.34 -2.20 -37.97
C PRO A 311 -10.32 -1.49 -37.03
N ASN A 312 -10.62 -0.31 -36.47
CA ASN A 312 -9.85 0.29 -35.37
C ASN A 312 -10.17 -0.32 -33.99
N SER A 313 -11.11 -1.28 -33.94
CA SER A 313 -11.60 -1.94 -32.73
C SER A 313 -10.58 -2.80 -31.94
N PRO A 314 -9.52 -3.40 -32.53
CA PRO A 314 -8.47 -4.06 -31.76
C PRO A 314 -7.69 -3.11 -30.86
N ARG A 315 -7.54 -1.83 -31.23
CA ARG A 315 -6.81 -0.85 -30.42
C ARG A 315 -7.58 -0.47 -29.16
N ILE A 316 -8.89 -0.21 -29.28
CA ILE A 316 -9.75 0.13 -28.14
C ILE A 316 -9.93 -1.09 -27.23
N PHE A 317 -10.12 -2.27 -27.84
CA PHE A 317 -10.13 -3.51 -27.08
C PHE A 317 -8.81 -3.69 -26.33
N ARG A 318 -7.66 -3.57 -27.02
CA ARG A 318 -6.33 -3.68 -26.40
C ARG A 318 -6.12 -2.67 -25.28
N ASP A 319 -6.57 -1.43 -25.47
CA ASP A 319 -6.51 -0.38 -24.45
C ASP A 319 -7.32 -0.77 -23.20
N LYS A 320 -8.60 -1.12 -23.35
CA LYS A 320 -9.47 -1.47 -22.21
C LYS A 320 -9.24 -2.88 -21.64
N SER A 321 -8.59 -3.76 -22.40
CA SER A 321 -8.27 -5.14 -22.01
C SER A 321 -6.88 -5.28 -21.40
N SER A 322 -6.06 -4.23 -21.46
CA SER A 322 -4.78 -4.17 -20.78
C SER A 322 -4.90 -3.61 -19.38
N ILE A 323 -3.92 -3.93 -18.53
CA ILE A 323 -3.70 -3.23 -17.26
C ILE A 323 -2.75 -2.08 -17.54
N HIS A 324 -3.13 -0.88 -17.11
CA HIS A 324 -2.37 0.34 -17.29
C HIS A 324 -1.50 0.60 -16.07
N PHE A 325 -0.22 0.89 -16.32
CA PHE A 325 0.74 1.26 -15.30
C PHE A 325 1.46 2.54 -15.68
N ALA A 326 1.92 3.30 -14.69
CA ALA A 326 2.89 4.36 -14.91
C ALA A 326 4.32 3.86 -14.59
N PHE A 327 5.33 4.31 -15.35
CA PHE A 327 6.72 3.86 -15.19
C PHE A 327 7.52 4.80 -14.28
N ASP A 328 7.93 4.32 -13.09
CA ASP A 328 8.60 5.08 -12.01
C ASP A 328 7.92 6.40 -11.61
N TRP A 329 6.63 6.50 -11.86
CA TRP A 329 5.78 7.59 -11.44
C TRP A 329 4.48 6.99 -10.96
N VAL A 330 3.80 7.54 -9.94
CA VAL A 330 2.51 6.99 -9.47
C VAL A 330 1.30 7.45 -10.29
N ALA A 331 1.38 8.63 -10.92
CA ALA A 331 0.28 9.23 -11.70
C ALA A 331 -1.07 9.32 -10.93
N ASP A 332 -0.99 9.54 -9.60
CA ASP A 332 -2.14 9.69 -8.70
C ASP A 332 -3.09 10.81 -9.12
N CYS A 333 -2.54 11.96 -9.52
CA CYS A 333 -3.31 13.10 -10.01
C CYS A 333 -4.14 12.79 -11.28
N TYR A 334 -3.78 11.75 -12.04
CA TYR A 334 -4.52 11.34 -13.23
C TYR A 334 -5.44 10.16 -12.97
N TYR A 335 -5.06 9.20 -12.13
CA TYR A 335 -5.77 7.92 -12.04
C TYR A 335 -6.29 7.56 -10.63
N GLY A 336 -5.85 8.27 -9.58
CA GLY A 336 -6.16 7.98 -8.18
C GLY A 336 -7.62 8.18 -7.75
N GLY A 337 -7.98 7.75 -6.54
CA GLY A 337 -9.31 7.98 -5.97
C GLY A 337 -9.40 9.37 -5.35
N GLU A 338 -9.12 9.40 -4.05
CA GLU A 338 -9.15 10.59 -3.20
C GLU A 338 -7.76 11.15 -2.96
N SER A 339 -7.61 12.45 -3.18
CA SER A 339 -6.40 13.24 -2.94
C SER A 339 -5.87 13.06 -1.52
N GLY A 340 -4.70 12.44 -1.37
CA GLY A 340 -4.06 12.16 -0.08
C GLY A 340 -4.48 10.84 0.58
N ASN A 341 -5.43 10.10 0.02
CA ASN A 341 -5.83 8.77 0.47
C ASN A 341 -5.54 7.69 -0.60
N GLU A 342 -4.63 7.98 -1.55
CA GLU A 342 -4.37 7.06 -2.65
C GLU A 342 -3.63 5.80 -2.22
N ILE A 343 -4.16 4.67 -2.62
CA ILE A 343 -3.51 3.37 -2.47
C ILE A 343 -2.94 2.99 -3.83
N PHE A 344 -1.71 2.50 -3.87
CA PHE A 344 -1.10 2.10 -5.14
C PHE A 344 -0.26 0.84 -5.01
N PHE A 345 -0.11 0.14 -6.13
CA PHE A 345 0.71 -1.05 -6.26
C PHE A 345 2.00 -0.70 -7.00
N ALA A 346 3.15 -1.14 -6.51
CA ALA A 346 4.45 -1.03 -7.19
C ALA A 346 4.93 -2.43 -7.59
N LEU A 347 4.90 -2.71 -8.89
CA LEU A 347 5.30 -3.97 -9.52
C LEU A 347 6.71 -3.85 -10.12
N PRO A 348 7.64 -4.79 -9.90
CA PRO A 348 8.99 -4.67 -10.44
C PRO A 348 8.93 -4.72 -11.95
N ALA A 349 9.48 -3.70 -12.61
CA ALA A 349 9.51 -3.64 -14.06
C ALA A 349 10.23 -4.85 -14.66
N VAL A 350 11.24 -5.39 -13.97
CA VAL A 350 11.99 -6.58 -14.40
C VAL A 350 11.11 -7.84 -14.45
N TYR A 351 10.16 -7.99 -13.52
CA TYR A 351 9.20 -9.08 -13.53
C TYR A 351 8.21 -8.92 -14.69
N ALA A 352 7.67 -7.71 -14.88
CA ALA A 352 6.76 -7.44 -15.98
C ALA A 352 7.42 -7.68 -17.34
N ALA A 353 8.68 -7.27 -17.49
CA ALA A 353 9.48 -7.50 -18.70
C ALA A 353 9.80 -8.97 -18.96
N SER A 354 10.02 -9.77 -17.91
CA SER A 354 10.40 -11.18 -18.06
C SER A 354 9.20 -12.11 -18.24
N GLU A 355 8.05 -11.79 -17.63
CA GLU A 355 6.92 -12.72 -17.48
C GLU A 355 5.63 -12.27 -18.14
N LEU A 356 5.38 -10.96 -18.24
CA LEU A 356 4.07 -10.43 -18.62
C LEU A 356 4.04 -9.84 -20.02
N GLY A 357 5.21 -9.46 -20.57
CA GLY A 357 5.34 -8.80 -21.86
C GLY A 357 4.86 -7.34 -21.81
N LEU A 358 5.65 -6.44 -22.40
CA LEU A 358 5.38 -5.00 -22.38
C LEU A 358 5.03 -4.51 -23.79
N THR A 359 3.99 -3.68 -23.92
CA THR A 359 3.61 -3.06 -25.20
C THR A 359 4.61 -2.02 -25.68
N SER A 360 5.29 -1.35 -24.75
CA SER A 360 6.30 -0.32 -24.99
C SER A 360 7.61 -0.72 -24.33
N GLY A 361 8.74 -0.49 -25.01
CA GLY A 361 10.06 -0.77 -24.46
C GLY A 361 10.32 0.06 -23.20
N ILE A 362 10.97 -0.55 -22.21
CA ILE A 362 11.44 0.13 -20.98
C ILE A 362 12.59 1.13 -21.30
N SER A 363 13.16 1.05 -22.50
CA SER A 363 14.36 1.77 -22.93
C SER A 363 14.16 3.22 -23.38
N ARG A 364 13.06 3.90 -23.04
CA ARG A 364 12.93 5.36 -23.25
C ARG A 364 13.83 6.19 -22.30
N GLU A 365 14.97 5.64 -21.89
CA GLU A 365 16.04 6.45 -21.31
C GLU A 365 16.67 7.32 -22.41
N LYS A 366 16.43 8.63 -22.28
CA LYS A 366 17.23 9.72 -22.86
C LYS A 366 17.12 9.95 -24.37
N GLU A 367 16.08 10.69 -24.76
CA GLU A 367 16.34 11.90 -25.56
C GLU A 367 16.39 13.08 -24.58
N THR A 368 17.63 13.44 -24.22
CA THR A 368 18.09 14.73 -23.66
C THR A 368 17.34 15.36 -22.47
N TYR A 369 17.94 15.18 -21.29
CA TYR A 369 17.72 15.93 -20.03
C TYR A 369 18.02 17.45 -20.10
N GLU A 370 18.16 18.07 -21.28
CA GLU A 370 18.59 19.47 -21.42
C GLU A 370 17.45 20.48 -21.64
N ASN A 371 16.20 20.04 -21.81
CA ASN A 371 15.05 20.94 -21.98
C ASN A 371 13.98 20.74 -20.90
N PHE A 372 14.34 21.01 -19.64
CA PHE A 372 13.35 21.16 -18.57
C PHE A 372 12.54 22.45 -18.75
N SER A 373 11.49 22.36 -19.56
CA SER A 373 10.26 23.16 -19.39
C SER A 373 8.98 22.41 -19.80
N ARG A 374 9.03 21.13 -20.19
CA ARG A 374 7.84 20.38 -20.68
C ARG A 374 7.82 18.87 -20.41
N VAL A 375 8.42 18.37 -19.33
CA VAL A 375 8.15 16.96 -18.90
C VAL A 375 6.79 16.83 -18.21
N GLU A 376 6.06 17.93 -18.00
CA GLU A 376 4.66 17.92 -17.53
C GLU A 376 3.61 17.65 -18.64
N ALA A 377 3.99 17.48 -19.92
CA ALA A 377 3.04 17.75 -21.01
C ALA A 377 2.62 16.59 -21.92
N ASP A 378 3.13 15.37 -21.72
CA ASP A 378 2.65 14.21 -22.47
C ASP A 378 2.21 13.17 -21.43
N GLY A 379 0.92 13.10 -21.11
CA GLY A 379 0.31 12.08 -20.24
C GLY A 379 0.41 10.65 -20.78
N TRP A 380 1.59 10.25 -21.28
CA TRP A 380 1.87 9.04 -22.06
C TRP A 380 3.07 8.28 -21.47
N ASN A 381 3.16 8.20 -20.15
CA ASN A 381 4.03 7.24 -19.45
C ASN A 381 3.29 5.91 -19.14
N ASP A 382 2.17 5.68 -19.85
CA ASP A 382 1.36 4.48 -19.74
C ASP A 382 2.09 3.30 -20.36
N VAL A 383 2.48 2.35 -19.51
CA VAL A 383 2.94 1.02 -19.92
C VAL A 383 1.76 0.07 -19.79
N TRP A 384 1.51 -0.69 -20.84
CA TRP A 384 0.43 -1.66 -20.84
C TRP A 384 0.99 -3.06 -20.67
N VAL A 385 0.34 -3.82 -19.80
CA VAL A 385 0.62 -5.23 -19.60
C VAL A 385 -0.59 -6.02 -20.04
N ASN A 386 -0.38 -7.06 -20.85
CA ASN A 386 -1.45 -7.93 -21.29
C ASN A 386 -1.92 -8.84 -20.14
N GLY A 387 -2.87 -8.34 -19.35
CA GLY A 387 -3.49 -9.08 -18.25
C GLY A 387 -4.61 -10.03 -18.66
N VAL A 388 -4.96 -10.11 -19.96
CA VAL A 388 -6.26 -10.61 -20.44
C VAL A 388 -6.58 -12.03 -19.97
N LYS A 389 -5.59 -12.92 -19.89
CA LYS A 389 -5.86 -14.33 -19.52
C LYS A 389 -6.01 -14.57 -18.02
N ASN A 390 -5.22 -13.93 -17.16
CA ASN A 390 -5.10 -14.36 -15.76
C ASN A 390 -5.09 -13.25 -14.71
N GLY A 391 -4.96 -11.97 -15.09
CA GLY A 391 -4.64 -10.89 -14.14
C GLY A 391 -3.22 -11.01 -13.55
N ILE A 392 -2.81 -10.06 -12.74
CA ILE A 392 -1.52 -10.05 -12.04
C ILE A 392 -1.78 -10.22 -10.55
N ASN A 393 -1.27 -11.31 -9.95
CA ASN A 393 -1.44 -11.56 -8.52
C ASN A 393 -0.91 -10.38 -7.68
N ILE A 394 -1.74 -9.82 -6.81
CA ILE A 394 -1.40 -8.61 -6.03
C ILE A 394 -0.18 -8.82 -5.12
N ASN A 395 0.10 -10.07 -4.73
CA ASN A 395 1.25 -10.40 -3.90
C ASN A 395 2.57 -10.37 -4.68
N THR A 396 2.55 -10.18 -6.00
CA THR A 396 3.77 -9.92 -6.78
C THR A 396 4.22 -8.47 -6.69
N ALA A 397 3.36 -7.56 -6.22
CA ALA A 397 3.64 -6.13 -6.04
C ALA A 397 3.80 -5.76 -4.56
N ILE A 398 4.34 -4.58 -4.31
CA ILE A 398 4.31 -3.91 -3.01
C ILE A 398 3.07 -3.00 -2.99
N VAL A 399 2.26 -3.10 -1.94
CA VAL A 399 1.08 -2.24 -1.76
C VAL A 399 1.43 -1.07 -0.85
N PHE A 400 1.23 0.14 -1.34
CA PHE A 400 1.44 1.37 -0.59
C PHE A 400 0.09 1.92 -0.13
N ILE A 401 -0.03 2.10 1.19
CA ILE A 401 -1.25 2.59 1.83
C ILE A 401 -0.89 3.86 2.63
N PRO A 402 -1.65 4.95 2.52
CA PRO A 402 -1.36 6.16 3.29
C PRO A 402 -1.57 5.87 4.77
N ALA A 403 -0.61 6.28 5.60
CA ALA A 403 -0.60 5.89 7.01
C ALA A 403 -1.56 6.75 7.85
N ASN A 404 -1.50 8.06 7.66
CA ASN A 404 -2.05 9.04 8.61
C ASN A 404 -3.30 9.76 8.10
N THR A 405 -3.69 9.53 6.84
CA THR A 405 -4.87 10.16 6.24
C THR A 405 -6.11 9.81 7.06
N GLN A 406 -6.91 10.83 7.39
CA GLN A 406 -8.09 10.65 8.21
C GLN A 406 -9.25 10.20 7.33
N VAL A 407 -9.79 9.03 7.63
CA VAL A 407 -10.86 8.42 6.85
C VAL A 407 -12.01 8.03 7.76
N ASP A 408 -13.22 8.08 7.22
CA ASP A 408 -14.43 7.59 7.86
C ASP A 408 -14.25 6.12 8.27
N ARG A 409 -14.63 5.83 9.52
CA ARG A 409 -14.45 4.51 10.13
C ARG A 409 -15.18 3.38 9.38
N ASN A 410 -16.23 3.70 8.63
CA ASN A 410 -17.09 2.72 7.98
C ASN A 410 -16.83 2.61 6.48
N THR A 411 -16.52 3.71 5.81
CA THR A 411 -16.38 3.74 4.35
C THR A 411 -14.93 3.78 3.87
N GLY A 412 -14.00 4.20 4.73
CA GLY A 412 -12.60 4.43 4.33
C GLY A 412 -12.39 5.64 3.42
N SER A 413 -13.42 6.46 3.23
CA SER A 413 -13.37 7.75 2.51
C SER A 413 -12.95 8.89 3.43
N GLN A 414 -12.23 9.88 2.93
CA GLN A 414 -12.00 11.13 3.67
C GLN A 414 -13.26 11.97 3.87
N TYR A 415 -14.27 11.77 3.02
CA TYR A 415 -15.45 12.61 2.94
C TYR A 415 -16.66 12.01 3.65
N GLU A 416 -17.53 12.89 4.14
CA GLU A 416 -18.86 12.51 4.60
C GLU A 416 -19.69 12.08 3.39
N LEU A 417 -20.28 10.89 3.46
CA LEU A 417 -21.12 10.33 2.41
C LEU A 417 -22.58 10.27 2.85
N ASP A 418 -23.49 10.54 1.92
CA ASP A 418 -24.92 10.35 2.14
C ASP A 418 -25.34 8.86 2.06
N GLU A 419 -26.64 8.60 2.23
CA GLU A 419 -27.21 7.26 2.17
C GLU A 419 -27.01 6.54 0.83
N ASN A 420 -26.68 7.28 -0.25
CA ASN A 420 -26.43 6.77 -1.59
C ASN A 420 -24.92 6.73 -1.93
N LEU A 421 -24.04 6.87 -0.94
CA LEU A 421 -22.59 6.95 -1.10
C LEU A 421 -22.14 8.12 -1.98
N LYS A 422 -22.91 9.21 -2.03
CA LYS A 422 -22.47 10.45 -2.67
C LYS A 422 -21.83 11.37 -1.65
N PRO A 423 -20.75 12.09 -2.03
CA PRO A 423 -20.10 12.99 -1.10
C PRO A 423 -21.01 14.18 -0.78
N VAL A 424 -21.11 14.51 0.50
CA VAL A 424 -21.87 15.66 0.98
C VAL A 424 -21.11 16.93 0.60
N GLU A 425 -21.79 17.85 -0.10
CA GLU A 425 -21.20 19.13 -0.50
C GLU A 425 -20.98 20.04 0.72
N ASN A 426 -19.81 20.68 0.77
CA ASN A 426 -19.48 21.66 1.80
C ASN A 426 -20.00 23.06 1.41
N SER A 427 -21.33 23.20 1.36
CA SER A 427 -21.99 24.45 0.98
C SER A 427 -21.62 25.61 1.91
N GLU A 428 -21.32 25.34 3.18
CA GLU A 428 -20.87 26.36 4.14
C GLU A 428 -19.52 26.95 3.71
N LEU A 429 -18.52 26.11 3.48
CA LEU A 429 -17.20 26.52 2.98
C LEU A 429 -17.28 27.26 1.65
N ILE A 430 -18.06 26.73 0.68
CA ILE A 430 -18.22 27.38 -0.63
C ILE A 430 -18.77 28.79 -0.44
N ASN A 431 -19.79 28.97 0.39
CA ASN A 431 -20.37 30.28 0.66
C ASN A 431 -19.41 31.21 1.42
N GLU A 432 -18.58 30.70 2.33
CA GLU A 432 -17.55 31.48 3.00
C GLU A 432 -16.48 31.98 2.03
N VAL A 433 -16.00 31.11 1.13
CA VAL A 433 -15.05 31.50 0.09
C VAL A 433 -15.67 32.52 -0.87
N VAL A 434 -16.93 32.35 -1.29
CA VAL A 434 -17.65 33.36 -2.09
C VAL A 434 -17.71 34.71 -1.37
N LYS A 435 -18.02 34.72 -0.06
CA LYS A 435 -18.07 35.96 0.73
C LYS A 435 -16.69 36.62 0.80
N LEU A 436 -15.63 35.85 1.02
CA LEU A 436 -14.26 36.35 1.05
C LEU A 436 -13.85 36.93 -0.31
N MET A 437 -14.06 36.20 -1.40
CA MET A 437 -13.73 36.65 -2.75
C MET A 437 -14.45 37.93 -3.17
N ARG A 438 -15.62 38.22 -2.59
CA ARG A 438 -16.38 39.46 -2.84
C ARG A 438 -16.02 40.62 -1.92
N ARG A 439 -15.09 40.46 -0.97
CA ARG A 439 -14.70 41.59 -0.13
C ARG A 439 -14.03 42.68 -0.99
N PRO A 440 -14.41 43.96 -0.84
CA PRO A 440 -13.87 45.04 -1.68
C PRO A 440 -12.34 45.15 -1.66
N ASP A 441 -11.73 44.95 -0.49
CA ASP A 441 -10.27 44.96 -0.31
C ASP A 441 -9.58 43.84 -1.10
N ILE A 442 -10.12 42.61 -1.04
CA ILE A 442 -9.63 41.46 -1.81
C ILE A 442 -9.82 41.65 -3.32
N VAL A 443 -10.97 42.19 -3.74
CA VAL A 443 -11.23 42.49 -5.16
C VAL A 443 -10.25 43.54 -5.69
N ASP A 444 -10.02 44.61 -4.93
CA ASP A 444 -9.06 45.66 -5.29
C ASP A 444 -7.63 45.13 -5.32
N TYR A 445 -7.27 44.24 -4.39
CA TYR A 445 -5.98 43.56 -4.39
C TYR A 445 -5.83 42.67 -5.62
N ALA A 446 -6.83 41.83 -5.93
CA ALA A 446 -6.82 40.95 -7.10
C ALA A 446 -6.61 41.73 -8.41
N LYS A 447 -7.31 42.86 -8.58
CA LYS A 447 -7.17 43.76 -9.74
C LYS A 447 -5.74 44.29 -9.91
N LYS A 448 -5.05 44.59 -8.81
CA LYS A 448 -3.66 45.09 -8.80
C LYS A 448 -2.62 43.98 -8.96
N SER A 449 -2.84 42.84 -8.30
CA SER A 449 -1.88 41.75 -8.15
C SER A 449 -1.70 40.92 -9.43
N LEU A 450 -2.75 40.77 -10.26
CA LEU A 450 -2.68 40.04 -11.55
C LEU A 450 -1.73 40.64 -12.60
N LEU A 451 -1.18 41.84 -12.34
CA LEU A 451 -0.17 42.50 -13.18
C LEU A 451 1.27 42.20 -12.71
N ALA A 452 1.45 41.51 -11.57
CA ALA A 452 2.74 41.17 -10.99
C ALA A 452 2.89 39.63 -10.88
N HIS A 453 4.06 39.11 -11.25
CA HIS A 453 4.40 37.71 -11.02
C HIS A 453 4.85 37.48 -9.56
N THR A 454 3.92 37.60 -8.62
CA THR A 454 4.19 37.35 -7.18
C THR A 454 3.98 35.87 -6.84
N ALA A 455 4.77 35.38 -5.89
CA ALA A 455 4.65 34.01 -5.40
C ALA A 455 3.41 33.87 -4.48
N ASP A 456 2.84 32.66 -4.38
CA ASP A 456 1.58 32.45 -3.65
C ASP A 456 1.69 32.77 -2.14
N TYR A 457 2.85 32.54 -1.52
CA TYR A 457 3.06 32.85 -0.11
C TYR A 457 3.09 34.36 0.18
N GLU A 458 3.60 35.17 -0.76
CA GLU A 458 3.60 36.64 -0.66
C GLU A 458 2.17 37.16 -0.73
N LYS A 459 1.37 36.62 -1.67
CA LYS A 459 -0.06 36.96 -1.79
C LYS A 459 -0.83 36.63 -0.51
N VAL A 460 -0.54 35.48 0.13
CA VAL A 460 -1.17 35.13 1.40
C VAL A 460 -0.81 36.14 2.47
N SER A 461 0.48 36.45 2.65
CA SER A 461 0.93 37.43 3.64
C SER A 461 0.28 38.81 3.42
N ASP A 462 0.21 39.27 2.17
CA ASP A 462 -0.44 40.53 1.81
C ASP A 462 -1.93 40.51 2.17
N LEU A 463 -2.63 39.40 1.86
CA LEU A 463 -4.05 39.25 2.20
C LEU A 463 -4.27 39.13 3.71
N GLU A 464 -3.38 38.50 4.46
CA GLU A 464 -3.44 38.46 5.93
C GLU A 464 -3.32 39.87 6.52
N GLU A 465 -2.36 40.66 6.03
CA GLU A 465 -2.16 42.05 6.45
C GLU A 465 -3.36 42.93 6.07
N LEU A 466 -3.85 42.80 4.83
CA LEU A 466 -4.96 43.58 4.29
C LEU A 466 -6.27 43.30 5.01
N THR A 467 -6.56 42.02 5.27
CA THR A 467 -7.87 41.58 5.75
C THR A 467 -7.94 41.42 7.26
N GLY A 468 -6.79 41.30 7.94
CA GLY A 468 -6.67 40.95 9.35
C GLY A 468 -7.03 39.50 9.67
N LEU A 469 -7.28 38.66 8.66
CA LEU A 469 -7.64 37.25 8.83
C LEU A 469 -6.39 36.38 8.76
N LYS A 470 -6.32 35.33 9.59
CA LYS A 470 -5.37 34.23 9.45
C LYS A 470 -6.17 32.95 9.26
N SER A 471 -6.25 32.46 8.04
CA SER A 471 -7.12 31.35 7.68
C SER A 471 -6.59 30.64 6.45
N ASP A 472 -6.70 29.32 6.42
CA ASP A 472 -6.43 28.49 5.24
C ASP A 472 -7.30 28.91 4.04
N LEU A 473 -8.44 29.58 4.29
CA LEU A 473 -9.28 30.16 3.24
C LEU A 473 -8.57 31.27 2.46
N LEU A 474 -7.68 32.05 3.11
CA LEU A 474 -6.90 33.07 2.40
C LEU A 474 -5.90 32.45 1.44
N TYR A 475 -5.34 31.27 1.77
CA TYR A 475 -4.49 30.53 0.84
C TYR A 475 -5.27 30.12 -0.42
N ILE A 476 -6.50 29.60 -0.24
CA ILE A 476 -7.39 29.27 -1.36
C ILE A 476 -7.68 30.51 -2.22
N VAL A 477 -8.00 31.65 -1.60
CA VAL A 477 -8.27 32.91 -2.32
C VAL A 477 -7.02 33.44 -3.03
N ALA A 478 -5.86 33.44 -2.37
CA ALA A 478 -4.59 33.92 -2.91
C ALA A 478 -4.16 33.17 -4.18
N ARG A 479 -4.36 31.84 -4.22
CA ARG A 479 -4.08 31.03 -5.41
C ARG A 479 -5.05 31.26 -6.55
N ASN A 480 -6.23 31.83 -6.26
CA ASN A 480 -7.34 31.97 -7.19
C ASN A 480 -7.80 33.42 -7.38
N LEU A 481 -6.87 34.40 -7.29
CA LEU A 481 -7.19 35.82 -7.53
C LEU A 481 -7.72 36.08 -8.95
N SER A 482 -7.36 35.25 -9.93
CA SER A 482 -7.96 35.29 -11.27
C SER A 482 -9.47 35.06 -11.23
N THR A 483 -9.92 34.10 -10.41
CA THR A 483 -11.34 33.82 -10.18
C THR A 483 -12.01 34.99 -9.48
N VAL A 484 -11.36 35.61 -8.48
CA VAL A 484 -11.88 36.84 -7.83
C VAL A 484 -12.18 37.92 -8.86
N ARG A 485 -11.21 38.23 -9.73
CA ARG A 485 -11.37 39.26 -10.77
C ARG A 485 -12.46 38.88 -11.76
N PHE A 486 -12.49 37.62 -12.19
CA PHE A 486 -13.50 37.10 -13.10
C PHE A 486 -14.93 37.25 -12.56
N LEU A 487 -15.14 36.96 -11.27
CA LEU A 487 -16.43 37.14 -10.61
C LEU A 487 -16.85 38.61 -10.60
N ASP A 488 -15.95 39.52 -10.19
CA ASP A 488 -16.22 40.97 -10.18
C ASP A 488 -16.53 41.50 -11.59
N GLU A 489 -15.77 41.10 -12.61
CA GLU A 489 -15.99 41.50 -14.01
C GLU A 489 -17.35 41.03 -14.53
N LEU A 490 -17.74 39.77 -14.26
CA LEU A 490 -19.03 39.24 -14.71
C LEU A 490 -20.21 39.88 -13.97
N GLU A 491 -20.08 40.11 -12.67
CA GLU A 491 -21.13 40.69 -11.84
C GLU A 491 -21.33 42.19 -12.16
N SER A 492 -20.25 42.91 -12.47
CA SER A 492 -20.28 44.34 -12.82
C SER A 492 -20.64 44.65 -14.27
N ARG A 493 -20.67 43.66 -15.17
CA ARG A 493 -21.07 43.86 -16.58
C ARG A 493 -22.48 44.42 -16.71
N ASP A 494 -22.62 45.43 -17.57
CA ASP A 494 -23.90 45.99 -17.99
C ASP A 494 -24.60 45.02 -18.97
N PRO A 495 -25.82 44.53 -18.66
CA PRO A 495 -26.58 43.62 -19.53
C PRO A 495 -26.87 44.20 -20.93
N SER A 496 -26.86 45.53 -21.10
CA SER A 496 -27.18 46.20 -22.37
C SER A 496 -26.09 46.07 -23.44
N ILE A 497 -24.87 45.71 -23.05
CA ILE A 497 -23.68 45.58 -23.90
C ILE A 497 -23.16 44.13 -23.98
N ASP A 498 -23.90 43.16 -23.45
CA ASP A 498 -23.60 41.71 -23.51
C ASP A 498 -24.65 40.96 -24.36
N PRO A 499 -24.65 41.13 -25.70
CA PRO A 499 -25.62 40.49 -26.59
C PRO A 499 -25.50 38.95 -26.62
N GLY A 500 -24.42 38.38 -26.06
CA GLY A 500 -24.23 36.93 -25.89
C GLY A 500 -24.84 36.35 -24.61
N GLY A 501 -25.37 37.21 -23.72
CA GLY A 501 -26.03 36.79 -22.48
C GLY A 501 -25.07 36.17 -21.46
N GLY A 502 -23.77 36.48 -21.49
CA GLY A 502 -22.76 35.93 -20.59
C GLY A 502 -23.10 36.10 -19.11
N LYS A 503 -23.55 37.29 -18.68
CA LYS A 503 -24.01 37.55 -17.30
C LYS A 503 -25.26 36.74 -16.94
N GLN A 504 -26.22 36.65 -17.86
CA GLN A 504 -27.45 35.86 -17.63
C GLN A 504 -27.14 34.36 -17.58
N ASN A 505 -26.25 33.86 -18.44
CA ASN A 505 -25.78 32.48 -18.44
C ASN A 505 -25.03 32.15 -17.14
N TYR A 506 -24.19 33.05 -16.65
CA TYR A 506 -23.53 32.92 -15.36
C TYR A 506 -24.54 32.79 -14.21
N ILE A 507 -25.56 33.65 -14.16
CA ILE A 507 -26.64 33.57 -13.15
C ILE A 507 -27.42 32.26 -13.29
N ASN A 508 -27.83 31.90 -14.51
CA ASN A 508 -28.57 30.67 -14.79
C ASN A 508 -27.77 29.41 -14.39
N ASN A 509 -26.45 29.49 -14.48
CA ASN A 509 -25.53 28.43 -14.08
C ASN A 509 -25.13 28.52 -12.60
N GLY A 510 -25.90 29.21 -11.75
CA GLY A 510 -25.71 29.25 -10.29
C GLY A 510 -24.69 30.28 -9.78
N GLY A 511 -24.21 31.17 -10.64
CA GLY A 511 -23.39 32.33 -10.28
C GLY A 511 -22.10 31.98 -9.52
N ALA A 512 -21.70 32.87 -8.60
CA ALA A 512 -20.44 32.78 -7.87
C ALA A 512 -20.31 31.47 -7.10
N TYR A 513 -21.43 30.97 -6.57
CA TYR A 513 -21.46 29.70 -5.86
C TYR A 513 -20.91 28.56 -6.74
N ASN A 514 -21.43 28.42 -7.96
CA ASN A 514 -21.01 27.33 -8.85
C ASN A 514 -19.60 27.52 -9.41
N GLU A 515 -19.16 28.76 -9.63
CA GLU A 515 -17.77 29.01 -10.05
C GLU A 515 -16.76 28.71 -8.93
N VAL A 516 -17.05 29.12 -7.69
CA VAL A 516 -16.24 28.77 -6.53
C VAL A 516 -16.32 27.26 -6.24
N ARG A 517 -17.48 26.63 -6.38
CA ARG A 517 -17.63 25.18 -6.26
C ARG A 517 -16.73 24.44 -7.25
N LYS A 518 -16.73 24.83 -8.53
CA LYS A 518 -15.85 24.23 -9.56
C LYS A 518 -14.37 24.44 -9.23
N MET A 519 -14.01 25.63 -8.78
CA MET A 519 -12.65 25.93 -8.34
C MET A 519 -12.21 25.03 -7.18
N LEU A 520 -13.07 24.86 -6.16
CA LEU A 520 -12.80 24.00 -5.01
C LEU A 520 -12.87 22.51 -5.33
N SER A 521 -13.53 22.11 -6.41
CA SER A 521 -13.61 20.70 -6.80
C SER A 521 -12.29 20.09 -7.25
N GLN A 522 -11.29 20.91 -7.61
CA GLN A 522 -9.94 20.43 -7.84
C GLN A 522 -9.31 19.97 -6.51
N GLY A 523 -9.22 18.66 -6.30
CA GLY A 523 -8.72 18.08 -5.05
C GLY A 523 -9.78 17.97 -3.94
N GLY A 524 -11.07 18.00 -4.31
CA GLY A 524 -12.17 17.62 -3.42
C GLY A 524 -12.52 18.58 -2.27
N TYR A 525 -11.96 19.79 -2.23
CA TYR A 525 -12.25 20.78 -1.17
C TYR A 525 -13.72 21.20 -1.12
N ASN A 526 -14.49 20.98 -2.18
CA ASN A 526 -15.92 21.24 -2.21
C ASN A 526 -16.75 20.19 -1.44
N PHE A 527 -16.14 19.10 -0.97
CA PHE A 527 -16.80 18.06 -0.18
C PHE A 527 -16.51 18.24 1.31
N LYS A 528 -17.47 17.82 2.13
CA LYS A 528 -17.34 17.87 3.58
C LYS A 528 -16.50 16.68 4.06
N LEU A 529 -15.52 16.92 4.92
CA LEU A 529 -14.74 15.84 5.55
C LEU A 529 -15.61 15.06 6.54
N SER A 530 -15.38 13.75 6.67
CA SER A 530 -16.07 12.96 7.70
C SER A 530 -15.68 13.44 9.10
N SER A 531 -16.61 13.31 10.05
CA SER A 531 -16.42 13.74 11.44
C SER A 531 -16.04 12.58 12.38
N ASP A 532 -16.38 11.34 12.05
CA ASP A 532 -15.95 10.13 12.79
C ASP A 532 -14.81 9.45 12.03
N THR A 533 -13.60 9.94 12.25
CA THR A 533 -12.41 9.48 11.51
C THR A 533 -11.50 8.57 12.33
N ILE A 534 -10.74 7.76 11.60
CA ILE A 534 -9.54 7.05 12.05
C ILE A 534 -8.42 7.24 11.04
N SER A 535 -7.20 6.84 11.40
CA SER A 535 -6.12 6.82 10.41
C SER A 535 -6.38 5.74 9.36
N SER A 536 -6.01 5.99 8.10
CA SER A 536 -6.16 5.04 7.00
C SER A 536 -5.41 3.74 7.29
N LYS A 537 -4.25 3.80 7.95
CA LYS A 537 -3.57 2.60 8.45
C LYS A 537 -4.44 1.78 9.41
N ASP A 538 -5.04 2.41 10.41
CA ASP A 538 -5.86 1.69 11.39
C ASP A 538 -7.13 1.12 10.75
N TYR A 539 -7.74 1.85 9.80
CA TYR A 539 -8.86 1.36 9.00
C TYR A 539 -8.50 0.06 8.26
N TRP A 540 -7.37 0.06 7.54
CA TRP A 540 -6.94 -1.10 6.77
C TRP A 540 -6.48 -2.26 7.66
N GLU A 541 -5.78 -2.01 8.77
CA GLU A 541 -5.42 -3.08 9.71
C GLU A 541 -6.66 -3.71 10.35
N ASP A 542 -7.70 -2.93 10.69
CA ASP A 542 -8.98 -3.46 11.16
C ASP A 542 -9.69 -4.28 10.07
N PHE A 543 -9.68 -3.80 8.82
CA PHE A 543 -10.20 -4.54 7.68
C PHE A 543 -9.47 -5.88 7.50
N PHE A 544 -8.15 -5.89 7.56
CA PHE A 544 -7.34 -7.10 7.41
C PHE A 544 -7.44 -8.05 8.60
N ALA A 545 -7.61 -7.54 9.82
CA ALA A 545 -7.86 -8.36 11.00
C ALA A 545 -9.17 -9.15 10.87
N LYS A 546 -10.20 -8.53 10.28
CA LYS A 546 -11.49 -9.17 9.97
C LYS A 546 -11.40 -10.08 8.74
N ASN A 547 -10.48 -9.79 7.81
CA ASN A 547 -10.32 -10.49 6.53
C ASN A 547 -8.85 -10.95 6.31
N PRO A 548 -8.30 -11.86 7.14
CA PRO A 548 -6.88 -12.18 7.12
C PRO A 548 -6.40 -12.77 5.80
N ASN A 549 -7.28 -13.46 5.06
CA ASN A 549 -6.95 -14.03 3.75
C ASN A 549 -6.84 -12.99 2.63
N LEU A 550 -7.33 -11.77 2.84
CA LEU A 550 -7.26 -10.68 1.87
C LEU A 550 -6.03 -9.79 2.08
N LYS A 551 -5.28 -9.95 3.18
CA LYS A 551 -4.13 -9.08 3.48
C LYS A 551 -2.98 -9.32 2.49
N PRO A 552 -2.52 -8.29 1.74
CA PRO A 552 -1.33 -8.42 0.92
C PRO A 552 -0.10 -8.78 1.74
N THR A 553 0.79 -9.59 1.16
CA THR A 553 2.03 -10.05 1.81
C THR A 553 3.08 -8.94 1.99
N LYS A 554 2.94 -7.84 1.25
CA LYS A 554 3.91 -6.73 1.17
C LYS A 554 3.14 -5.41 1.23
N ILE A 555 3.10 -4.81 2.41
CA ILE A 555 2.44 -3.52 2.64
C ILE A 555 3.47 -2.53 3.16
N VAL A 556 3.45 -1.32 2.60
CA VAL A 556 4.18 -0.15 3.09
C VAL A 556 3.16 0.91 3.45
N TYR A 557 3.14 1.29 4.74
CA TYR A 557 2.36 2.44 5.18
C TYR A 557 3.21 3.71 5.02
N TYR A 558 2.76 4.66 4.19
CA TYR A 558 3.56 5.82 3.81
C TYR A 558 3.00 7.16 4.34
N ARG A 559 3.82 8.21 4.26
CA ARG A 559 3.44 9.59 4.61
C ARG A 559 3.81 10.53 3.47
N GLY A 560 3.05 11.62 3.32
CA GLY A 560 3.24 12.56 2.20
C GLY A 560 2.52 12.09 0.93
N SER A 561 3.00 12.52 -0.23
CA SER A 561 2.40 12.13 -1.52
C SER A 561 2.79 10.71 -1.94
N PRO A 562 1.98 10.03 -2.77
CA PRO A 562 2.31 8.72 -3.33
C PRO A 562 3.66 8.70 -4.03
N GLU A 563 3.96 9.75 -4.80
CA GLU A 563 5.23 9.88 -5.52
C GLU A 563 6.42 9.92 -4.57
N ARG A 564 6.34 10.76 -3.54
CA ARG A 564 7.39 10.86 -2.52
C ARG A 564 7.57 9.54 -1.77
N ALA A 565 6.49 8.79 -1.54
CA ALA A 565 6.55 7.50 -0.88
C ALA A 565 7.34 6.46 -1.67
N LEU A 566 7.15 6.42 -3.00
CA LEU A 566 7.93 5.54 -3.89
C LEU A 566 9.42 5.93 -3.86
N ASP A 567 9.68 7.24 -3.91
CA ASP A 567 11.01 7.83 -3.89
C ASP A 567 11.78 7.57 -2.59
N GLU A 568 11.11 7.72 -1.44
CA GLU A 568 11.65 7.39 -0.12
C GLU A 568 11.85 5.88 0.03
N PHE A 569 10.95 5.06 -0.53
CA PHE A 569 11.12 3.62 -0.53
C PHE A 569 12.39 3.19 -1.27
N TYR A 570 12.69 3.79 -2.43
CA TYR A 570 13.95 3.55 -3.14
C TYR A 570 15.17 3.86 -2.27
N LYS A 571 15.22 5.10 -1.74
CA LYS A 571 16.35 5.63 -0.96
C LYS A 571 16.59 4.82 0.31
N ASN A 572 15.54 4.57 1.09
CA ASN A 572 15.64 3.90 2.37
C ASN A 572 16.04 2.43 2.24
N ASN A 573 15.74 1.80 1.11
CA ASN A 573 16.06 0.40 0.88
C ASN A 573 17.34 0.20 0.06
N GLY A 574 18.01 1.26 -0.38
CA GLY A 574 19.20 1.15 -1.22
C GLY A 574 18.91 0.50 -2.57
N LEU A 575 17.71 0.75 -3.11
CA LEU A 575 17.30 0.34 -4.44
C LEU A 575 17.69 1.49 -5.39
N GLY A 576 18.67 1.25 -6.27
CA GLY A 576 19.10 2.26 -7.24
C GLY A 576 18.20 2.26 -8.48
N THR A 577 18.06 3.41 -9.14
CA THR A 577 17.54 3.51 -10.51
C THR A 577 18.52 2.81 -11.44
N GLY A 578 18.41 1.48 -11.56
CA GLY A 578 19.34 0.66 -12.31
C GLY A 578 19.47 1.15 -13.76
N ASP A 579 20.65 0.92 -14.35
CA ASP A 579 20.94 1.16 -15.77
C ASP A 579 19.91 0.46 -16.66
N ALA A 580 19.17 1.21 -17.49
CA ALA A 580 18.18 0.62 -18.38
C ALA A 580 18.79 -0.38 -19.37
N GLY A 581 20.10 -0.29 -19.64
CA GLY A 581 20.86 -1.26 -20.44
C GLY A 581 20.84 -2.69 -19.87
N LYS A 582 20.49 -2.88 -18.59
CA LYS A 582 20.29 -4.21 -18.00
C LYS A 582 18.96 -4.87 -18.37
N PHE A 583 17.97 -4.12 -18.86
CA PHE A 583 16.68 -4.69 -19.29
C PHE A 583 16.76 -5.36 -20.67
N SER A 584 17.68 -4.95 -21.54
CA SER A 584 17.78 -5.48 -22.91
C SER A 584 18.05 -6.99 -22.98
N ASN A 585 18.61 -7.57 -21.91
CA ASN A 585 18.91 -9.00 -21.81
C ASN A 585 17.79 -9.80 -21.11
N VAL A 586 16.75 -9.13 -20.60
CA VAL A 586 15.67 -9.71 -19.78
C VAL A 586 14.31 -9.66 -20.48
N GLU A 587 14.17 -8.85 -21.55
CA GLU A 587 12.96 -8.78 -22.37
C GLU A 587 12.69 -10.11 -23.10
N LYS A 588 11.94 -11.00 -22.44
CA LYS A 588 11.40 -12.23 -23.05
C LYS A 588 10.07 -11.91 -23.71
N GLY A 589 10.11 -11.16 -24.81
CA GLY A 589 9.04 -11.19 -25.80
C GLY A 589 8.19 -9.93 -25.92
N LYS A 590 7.95 -9.58 -27.18
CA LYS A 590 6.84 -8.71 -27.59
C LYS A 590 5.54 -9.46 -27.35
N LEU A 591 4.50 -8.74 -26.97
CA LEU A 591 3.15 -9.27 -26.96
C LEU A 591 2.83 -9.95 -28.30
N ASN A 592 2.24 -11.13 -28.22
CA ASN A 592 1.85 -11.87 -29.41
C ASN A 592 0.58 -11.23 -29.99
N ASP A 593 0.74 -10.42 -31.03
CA ASP A 593 -0.38 -9.77 -31.73
C ASP A 593 -1.44 -10.77 -32.19
N GLN A 594 -1.06 -12.01 -32.48
CA GLN A 594 -2.01 -13.07 -32.84
C GLN A 594 -2.92 -13.44 -31.67
N GLU A 595 -2.38 -13.55 -30.45
CA GLU A 595 -3.19 -13.85 -29.26
C GLU A 595 -4.16 -12.71 -28.93
N ILE A 596 -3.71 -11.46 -29.03
CA ILE A 596 -4.58 -10.28 -28.82
C ILE A 596 -5.73 -10.28 -29.84
N ASN A 597 -5.43 -10.58 -31.11
CA ASN A 597 -6.43 -10.67 -32.16
C ASN A 597 -7.44 -11.81 -31.93
N ASP A 598 -6.98 -12.94 -31.39
CA ASP A 598 -7.85 -14.09 -31.10
C ASP A 598 -8.75 -13.82 -29.88
N ASP A 599 -8.24 -13.16 -28.83
CA ASP A 599 -9.03 -12.73 -27.68
C ASP A 599 -10.06 -11.65 -28.07
N TYR A 600 -9.68 -10.71 -28.95
CA TYR A 600 -10.60 -9.73 -29.51
C TYR A 600 -11.74 -10.39 -30.28
N LYS A 601 -11.46 -11.40 -31.12
CA LYS A 601 -12.52 -12.14 -31.84
C LYS A 601 -13.48 -12.82 -30.86
N ARG A 602 -12.96 -13.47 -29.82
CA ARG A 602 -13.78 -14.12 -28.78
C ARG A 602 -14.68 -13.12 -28.05
N PHE A 603 -14.13 -11.97 -27.67
CA PHE A 603 -14.90 -10.89 -27.08
C PHE A 603 -16.02 -10.43 -28.03
N MET A 604 -15.70 -10.19 -29.30
CA MET A 604 -16.69 -9.75 -30.29
C MET A 604 -17.79 -10.77 -30.56
N ASP A 605 -17.49 -12.07 -30.50
CA ASP A 605 -18.51 -13.10 -30.67
C ASP A 605 -19.50 -13.12 -29.49
N ILE A 606 -19.04 -12.84 -28.27
CA ILE A 606 -19.93 -12.64 -27.11
C ILE A 606 -20.71 -11.33 -27.28
N ALA A 607 -20.01 -10.25 -27.62
CA ALA A 607 -20.57 -8.91 -27.73
C ALA A 607 -21.69 -8.80 -28.78
N LYS A 608 -21.60 -9.52 -29.91
CA LYS A 608 -22.67 -9.55 -30.92
C LYS A 608 -24.01 -9.98 -30.32
N GLY A 609 -24.02 -11.07 -29.54
CA GLY A 609 -25.24 -11.54 -28.90
C GLY A 609 -25.79 -10.55 -27.86
N VAL A 610 -24.90 -9.84 -27.15
CA VAL A 610 -25.30 -8.77 -26.22
C VAL A 610 -25.93 -7.60 -26.96
N ILE A 611 -25.29 -7.12 -28.03
CA ILE A 611 -25.81 -6.03 -28.86
C ILE A 611 -27.20 -6.39 -29.40
N GLU A 612 -27.35 -7.59 -29.96
CA GLU A 612 -28.65 -8.06 -30.48
C GLU A 612 -29.73 -8.04 -29.39
N ARG A 613 -29.45 -8.56 -28.19
CA ARG A 613 -30.41 -8.54 -27.07
C ARG A 613 -30.71 -7.13 -26.58
N TYR A 614 -29.68 -6.29 -26.42
CA TYR A 614 -29.81 -4.92 -25.90
C TYR A 614 -30.72 -4.04 -26.76
N PHE A 615 -30.74 -4.27 -28.08
CA PHE A 615 -31.59 -3.54 -29.02
C PHE A 615 -32.85 -4.31 -29.45
N ALA A 616 -33.00 -5.60 -29.11
CA ALA A 616 -34.19 -6.39 -29.42
C ALA A 616 -35.37 -6.13 -28.46
N ASP A 617 -35.12 -5.60 -27.26
CA ASP A 617 -36.15 -5.25 -26.27
C ASP A 617 -36.88 -3.92 -26.56
N ASN A 618 -36.89 -3.45 -27.81
CA ASN A 618 -37.59 -2.25 -28.29
C ASN A 618 -38.50 -2.55 -29.49
#